data_AF-A0AAV3JN18-F1
#
_entry.id   AF-A0AAV3JN18-F1
#
_cell.length_a   1.000
_cell.length_b   1.000
_cell.length_c   1.000
_cell.angle_alpha   90.00
_cell.angle_beta   90.00
_cell.angle_gamma   90.00
#
_symmetry.space_group_name_H-M   'P 1'
#
loop_
_entity.id
_entity.type
_entity.pdbx_description
1 polymer ?
#
loop_
_entity_poly.entity_id
_entity_poly.type
_entity_poly.pdbx_seq_one_letter_code
_entity_poly.pdbx_strand_id
1 'polypeptide(L)'
;MALIDIIEKQLADTQRKISDLDDAYHHSCCQFEEKLDDLSVRKNKITNMLQETYDAVEYDLRYSNDSSDMMTLNRILDSYHDDLEQAYHKEYYALSAQEEEYRANYIRQRSEHELTFEELQREKKRELMK
;
A
#
# COMPACT_ATOMS: atom_id res chain seq x y z
N MET A 1 4.02 42.91 21.63
CA MET A 1 3.00 41.93 22.06
C MET A 1 2.31 41.29 20.85
N ALA A 2 1.63 42.04 19.97
CA ALA A 2 0.91 41.47 18.82
C ALA A 2 1.71 40.52 17.89
N LEU A 3 3.01 40.76 17.66
CA LEU A 3 3.84 39.90 16.80
C LEU A 3 4.14 38.53 17.43
N ILE A 4 4.35 38.47 18.75
CA ILE A 4 4.57 37.21 19.48
C ILE A 4 3.30 36.36 19.41
N ASP A 5 2.14 36.97 19.62
CA ASP A 5 0.84 36.29 19.53
C ASP A 5 0.60 35.71 18.11
N ILE A 6 1.03 36.43 17.07
CA ILE A 6 0.97 35.94 15.67
C ILE A 6 1.89 34.72 15.48
N ILE A 7 3.15 34.80 15.94
CA ILE A 7 4.10 33.70 15.81
C ILE A 7 3.64 32.47 16.60
N GLU A 8 3.08 32.65 17.80
CA GLU A 8 2.51 31.55 18.59
C GLU A 8 1.34 30.87 17.89
N LYS A 9 0.46 31.66 17.26
CA LYS A 9 -0.63 31.11 16.45
C LYS A 9 -0.09 30.32 15.25
N GLN A 10 0.90 30.85 14.54
CA GLN A 10 1.53 30.15 13.40
C GLN A 10 2.25 28.87 13.81
N LEU A 11 2.89 28.85 14.99
CA LEU A 11 3.50 27.65 15.56
C LEU A 11 2.44 26.59 15.85
N ALA A 12 1.33 26.97 16.49
CA ALA A 12 0.22 26.06 16.78
C ALA A 12 -0.41 25.52 15.49
N ASP A 13 -0.63 26.38 14.49
CA ASP A 13 -1.18 25.98 13.19
C ASP A 13 -0.23 25.02 12.45
N THR A 14 1.09 25.27 12.50
CA THR A 14 2.09 24.39 11.85
C THR A 14 2.18 23.04 12.56
N GLN A 15 2.14 23.04 13.89
CA GLN A 15 2.12 21.80 14.68
C GLN A 15 0.87 20.97 14.41
N ARG A 16 -0.29 21.63 14.24
CA ARG A 16 -1.52 20.96 13.82
C ARG A 16 -1.39 20.33 12.43
N LYS A 17 -0.81 21.05 11.46
CA LYS A 17 -0.56 20.50 10.11
C LYS A 17 0.33 19.26 10.14
N ILE A 18 1.36 19.24 10.99
CA ILE A 18 2.21 18.05 11.17
C ILE A 18 1.37 16.89 11.73
N SER A 19 0.58 17.12 12.78
CA SER A 19 -0.28 16.09 13.36
C SER A 19 -1.29 15.54 12.35
N ASP A 20 -1.99 16.42 11.63
CA ASP A 20 -2.97 16.03 10.62
C ASP A 20 -2.32 15.22 9.49
N LEU A 21 -1.07 15.57 9.12
CA LEU A 21 -0.28 14.86 8.12
C LEU A 21 0.18 13.47 8.61
N ASP A 22 0.62 13.36 9.86
CA ASP A 22 1.04 12.11 10.49
C ASP A 22 -0.16 11.13 10.59
N ASP A 23 -1.33 11.65 11.00
CA ASP A 23 -2.58 10.87 11.09
C ASP A 23 -3.04 10.38 9.70
N ALA A 24 -3.02 11.28 8.70
CA ALA A 24 -3.37 10.92 7.33
C ALA A 24 -2.41 9.88 6.74
N TYR A 25 -1.10 10.01 7.02
CA TYR A 25 -0.11 9.05 6.58
C TYR A 25 -0.33 7.67 7.20
N HIS A 26 -0.54 7.62 8.52
CA HIS A 26 -0.82 6.36 9.22
C HIS A 26 -2.09 5.68 8.68
N HIS A 27 -3.17 6.44 8.47
CA HIS A 27 -4.39 5.91 7.90
C HIS A 27 -4.17 5.33 6.50
N SER A 28 -3.40 6.02 5.65
CA SER A 28 -3.10 5.54 4.31
C SER A 28 -2.24 4.27 4.32
N CYS A 29 -1.28 4.13 5.25
CA CYS A 29 -0.51 2.90 5.42
C CYS A 29 -1.44 1.71 5.70
N CYS A 30 -2.38 1.85 6.63
CA CYS A 30 -3.36 0.80 6.92
C CYS A 30 -4.19 0.44 5.67
N GLN A 31 -4.60 1.43 4.86
CA GLN A 31 -5.33 1.15 3.61
C GLN A 31 -4.48 0.40 2.57
N PHE A 32 -3.17 0.64 2.51
CA PHE A 32 -2.28 -0.12 1.62
C PHE A 32 -2.11 -1.56 2.09
N GLU A 33 -1.91 -1.76 3.40
CA GLU A 33 -1.86 -3.08 4.03
C GLU A 33 -3.14 -3.88 3.75
N GLU A 34 -4.31 -3.29 3.98
CA GLU A 34 -5.61 -3.92 3.69
C GLU A 34 -5.75 -4.34 2.21
N LYS A 35 -5.31 -3.49 1.27
CA LYS A 35 -5.36 -3.82 -0.17
C LYS A 35 -4.44 -4.97 -0.53
N LEU A 36 -3.25 -5.04 0.07
CA LEU A 36 -2.29 -6.12 -0.15
C LEU A 36 -2.80 -7.45 0.42
N ASP A 37 -3.39 -7.41 1.61
CA ASP A 37 -4.04 -8.57 2.22
C ASP A 37 -5.21 -9.06 1.36
N ASP A 38 -6.08 -8.15 0.91
CA ASP A 38 -7.20 -8.48 0.01
C ASP A 38 -6.72 -9.07 -1.32
N LEU A 39 -5.59 -8.60 -1.85
CA LEU A 39 -4.99 -9.13 -3.07
C LEU A 39 -4.50 -10.57 -2.84
N SER A 40 -3.83 -10.83 -1.72
CA SER A 40 -3.37 -12.17 -1.31
C SER A 40 -4.54 -13.13 -1.10
N VAL A 41 -5.60 -12.69 -0.41
CA VAL A 41 -6.83 -13.48 -0.19
C VAL A 41 -7.49 -13.82 -1.53
N ARG A 42 -7.60 -12.87 -2.45
CA ARG A 42 -8.17 -13.10 -3.79
C ARG A 42 -7.34 -14.10 -4.59
N LYS A 43 -6.01 -13.98 -4.60
CA LYS A 43 -5.11 -14.96 -5.22
C LYS A 43 -5.36 -16.36 -4.66
N ASN A 44 -5.32 -16.50 -3.33
CA ASN A 44 -5.51 -17.80 -2.68
C ASN A 44 -6.87 -18.42 -2.99
N LYS A 45 -7.93 -17.61 -3.04
CA LYS A 45 -9.26 -18.08 -3.42
C LYS A 45 -9.28 -18.66 -4.84
N ILE A 46 -8.66 -17.98 -5.80
CA ILE A 46 -8.58 -18.45 -7.19
C ILE A 46 -7.73 -19.73 -7.28
N THR A 47 -6.59 -19.77 -6.59
CA THR A 47 -5.72 -20.96 -6.52
C THR A 47 -6.48 -22.17 -5.97
N ASN A 48 -7.25 -22.00 -4.89
CA ASN A 48 -8.04 -23.08 -4.32
C ASN A 48 -9.13 -23.56 -5.28
N MET A 49 -9.85 -22.64 -5.95
CA MET A 49 -10.85 -23.01 -6.96
C MET A 49 -10.24 -23.77 -8.14
N LEU A 50 -9.04 -23.39 -8.59
CA LEU A 50 -8.31 -24.10 -9.63
C LEU A 50 -7.92 -25.52 -9.17
N GLN A 51 -7.42 -25.67 -7.94
CA GLN A 51 -7.08 -26.98 -7.38
C GLN A 51 -8.30 -27.89 -7.24
N GLU A 52 -9.40 -27.38 -6.70
CA GLU A 52 -10.66 -28.13 -6.58
C GLU A 52 -11.19 -28.59 -7.95
N THR A 53 -11.05 -27.73 -8.97
CA THR A 53 -11.44 -28.07 -10.34
C THR A 53 -10.53 -29.14 -10.94
N TYR A 54 -9.21 -29.02 -10.71
CA TYR A 54 -8.26 -30.04 -11.14
C TYR A 54 -8.58 -31.40 -10.51
N ASP A 55 -8.75 -31.46 -9.19
CA ASP A 55 -9.01 -32.70 -8.46
C ASP A 55 -10.30 -33.39 -8.96
N ALA A 56 -11.34 -32.60 -9.26
CA ALA A 56 -12.60 -33.10 -9.80
C ALA A 56 -12.45 -33.67 -11.23
N VAL A 57 -11.80 -32.92 -12.12
CA VAL A 57 -11.61 -33.35 -13.53
C VAL A 57 -10.62 -34.51 -13.61
N GLU A 58 -9.57 -34.51 -12.78
CA GLU A 58 -8.59 -35.59 -12.71
C GLU A 58 -9.27 -36.90 -12.32
N TYR A 59 -10.17 -36.87 -11.33
CA TYR A 59 -10.94 -38.03 -10.91
C TYR A 59 -11.73 -38.65 -12.08
N ASP A 60 -12.43 -37.82 -12.86
CA ASP A 60 -13.23 -38.27 -14.00
C ASP A 60 -12.36 -38.81 -15.15
N LEU A 61 -11.25 -38.13 -15.47
CA LEU A 61 -10.34 -38.51 -16.56
C LEU A 61 -9.53 -39.78 -16.26
N ARG A 62 -9.17 -40.04 -14.99
CA ARG A 62 -8.53 -41.32 -14.62
C ARG A 62 -9.46 -42.51 -14.88
N TYR A 63 -10.77 -42.30 -14.84
CA TYR A 63 -11.76 -43.34 -15.13
C TYR A 63 -11.94 -43.61 -16.63
N SER A 64 -11.68 -42.61 -17.49
CA SER A 64 -11.77 -42.74 -18.96
C SER A 64 -10.51 -43.31 -19.60
N ASN A 65 -9.39 -43.36 -18.87
CA ASN A 65 -8.09 -43.93 -19.29
C ASN A 65 -7.44 -43.22 -20.49
N ASP A 66 -7.80 -41.96 -20.77
CA ASP A 66 -7.21 -41.16 -21.84
C ASP A 66 -6.06 -40.26 -21.32
N SER A 67 -4.83 -40.68 -21.57
CA SER A 67 -3.63 -39.94 -21.16
C SER A 67 -3.45 -38.61 -21.90
N SER A 68 -4.06 -38.43 -23.08
CA SER A 68 -3.94 -37.20 -23.87
C SER A 68 -4.71 -36.03 -23.23
N ASP A 69 -5.90 -36.33 -22.71
CA ASP A 69 -6.75 -35.35 -22.04
C ASP A 69 -6.11 -34.87 -20.73
N MET A 70 -5.43 -35.76 -20.00
CA MET A 70 -4.66 -35.39 -18.81
C MET A 70 -3.48 -34.47 -19.11
N MET A 71 -2.74 -34.71 -20.20
CA MET A 71 -1.65 -33.81 -20.60
C MET A 71 -2.18 -32.42 -20.98
N THR A 72 -3.34 -32.39 -21.65
CA THR A 72 -4.02 -31.12 -21.99
C THR A 72 -4.45 -30.36 -20.74
N LEU A 73 -5.06 -31.05 -19.77
CA LEU A 73 -5.49 -30.46 -18.50
C LEU A 73 -4.31 -29.84 -17.73
N ASN A 74 -3.21 -30.58 -17.58
CA ASN A 74 -2.01 -30.08 -16.89
C ASN A 74 -1.46 -28.84 -17.58
N ARG A 75 -1.36 -28.85 -18.91
CA ARG A 75 -0.87 -27.69 -19.68
C ARG A 75 -1.76 -26.46 -19.51
N ILE A 76 -3.08 -26.64 -19.45
CA ILE A 76 -4.03 -25.56 -19.20
C ILE A 76 -3.81 -24.98 -17.80
N LEU A 77 -3.66 -25.83 -16.79
CA LEU A 77 -3.46 -25.41 -15.41
C LEU A 77 -2.14 -24.68 -15.19
N ASP A 78 -1.05 -25.18 -15.78
CA ASP A 78 0.25 -24.52 -15.75
C ASP A 78 0.14 -23.10 -16.33
N SER A 79 -0.55 -22.95 -17.47
CA SER A 79 -0.79 -21.64 -18.08
C SER A 79 -1.62 -20.71 -17.18
N TYR A 80 -2.68 -21.22 -16.56
CA TYR A 80 -3.50 -20.42 -15.63
C TYR A 80 -2.75 -20.02 -14.37
N HIS A 81 -1.88 -20.90 -13.85
CA HIS A 81 -1.06 -20.61 -12.69
C HIS A 81 -0.06 -19.49 -13.01
N ASP A 82 0.64 -19.58 -14.15
CA ASP A 82 1.55 -18.54 -14.61
C ASP A 82 0.84 -17.19 -14.81
N ASP A 83 -0.33 -17.19 -15.45
CA ASP A 83 -1.13 -15.98 -15.67
C ASP A 83 -1.60 -15.36 -14.34
N LEU A 84 -2.03 -16.18 -13.38
CA LEU A 84 -2.47 -15.72 -12.06
C LEU A 84 -1.30 -15.11 -11.26
N GLU A 85 -0.13 -15.76 -11.27
CA GLU A 85 1.07 -15.24 -10.61
C GLU A 85 1.52 -13.92 -11.23
N GLN A 86 1.55 -13.83 -12.56
CA GLN A 86 1.87 -12.59 -13.26
C GLN A 86 0.90 -11.46 -12.92
N ALA A 87 -0.42 -11.74 -12.91
CA ALA A 87 -1.44 -10.77 -12.57
C ALA A 87 -1.28 -10.28 -11.11
N TYR A 88 -1.10 -11.22 -10.18
CA TYR A 88 -0.85 -10.92 -8.77
C TYR A 88 0.38 -10.03 -8.59
N HIS A 89 1.52 -10.42 -9.17
CA HIS A 89 2.77 -9.67 -9.03
C HIS A 89 2.67 -8.28 -9.65
N LYS A 90 2.01 -8.16 -10.80
CA LYS A 90 1.78 -6.86 -11.44
C LYS A 90 1.00 -5.91 -10.52
N GLU A 91 -0.08 -6.39 -9.91
CA GLU A 91 -0.91 -5.58 -9.01
C GLU A 91 -0.18 -5.27 -7.69
N TYR A 92 0.52 -6.25 -7.13
CA TYR A 92 1.37 -6.09 -5.96
C TYR A 92 2.41 -4.97 -6.16
N TYR A 93 3.18 -5.03 -7.25
CA TYR A 93 4.20 -4.01 -7.54
C TYR A 93 3.60 -2.63 -7.80
N ALA A 94 2.42 -2.56 -8.41
CA ALA A 94 1.72 -1.29 -8.60
C ALA A 94 1.32 -0.67 -7.24
N LEU A 95 0.79 -1.47 -6.31
CA LEU A 95 0.44 -1.03 -4.96
C LEU A 95 1.68 -0.60 -4.17
N SER A 96 2.75 -1.39 -4.20
CA SER A 96 4.01 -1.04 -3.51
C SER A 96 4.64 0.24 -4.06
N ALA A 97 4.56 0.47 -5.38
CA ALA A 97 5.06 1.71 -5.98
C ALA A 97 4.24 2.93 -5.53
N GLN A 98 2.91 2.80 -5.44
CA GLN A 98 2.04 3.85 -4.93
C GLN A 98 2.32 4.16 -3.46
N GLU A 99 2.54 3.14 -2.63
CA GLU A 99 2.90 3.30 -1.23
C GLU A 99 4.22 4.05 -1.06
N GLU A 100 5.27 3.68 -1.82
CA GLU A 100 6.57 4.36 -1.73
C GLU A 100 6.51 5.80 -2.23
N GLU A 101 5.74 6.08 -3.30
CA GLU A 101 5.50 7.45 -3.76
C GLU A 101 4.78 8.28 -2.68
N TYR A 102 3.75 7.70 -2.05
CA TYR A 102 3.02 8.35 -0.98
C TYR A 102 3.92 8.63 0.24
N ARG A 103 4.77 7.66 0.63
CA ARG A 103 5.76 7.79 1.69
C ARG A 103 6.80 8.88 1.38
N ALA A 104 7.33 8.93 0.16
CA ALA A 104 8.26 9.98 -0.24
C ALA A 104 7.62 11.38 -0.16
N ASN A 105 6.36 11.50 -0.60
CA ASN A 105 5.60 12.74 -0.51
C ASN A 105 5.31 13.18 0.93
N TYR A 106 4.99 12.22 1.81
CA TYR A 106 4.82 12.46 3.24
C TYR A 106 6.11 12.99 3.88
N ILE A 107 7.24 12.30 3.67
CA ILE A 107 8.54 12.71 4.22
C ILE A 107 8.88 14.13 3.77
N ARG A 108 8.66 14.45 2.50
CA ARG A 108 8.90 15.80 1.96
C ARG A 108 8.03 16.85 2.66
N GLN A 109 6.72 16.67 2.70
CA GLN A 109 5.79 17.63 3.31
C GLN A 109 6.05 17.81 4.81
N ARG A 110 6.34 16.71 5.51
CA ARG A 110 6.64 16.73 6.94
C ARG A 110 7.91 17.54 7.23
N SER A 111 8.95 17.33 6.43
CA SER A 111 10.21 18.10 6.52
C SER A 111 9.97 19.60 6.25
N GLU A 112 9.17 19.95 5.25
CA GLU A 112 8.80 21.35 4.97
C GLU A 112 8.09 22.02 6.16
N HIS A 113 7.18 21.31 6.83
CA HIS A 113 6.51 21.80 8.03
C HIS A 113 7.44 21.89 9.24
N GLU A 114 8.33 20.93 9.44
CA GLU A 114 9.34 20.98 10.51
C GLU A 114 10.30 22.16 10.36
N LEU A 115 10.79 22.41 9.14
CA LEU A 115 11.63 23.58 8.84
C LEU A 115 10.89 24.89 9.15
N THR A 116 9.63 25.00 8.70
CA THR A 116 8.78 26.17 8.98
C THR A 116 8.62 26.38 10.49
N PHE A 117 8.37 25.29 11.23
CA PHE A 117 8.21 25.34 12.69
C PHE A 117 9.49 25.81 13.38
N GLU A 118 10.66 25.30 12.99
CA GLU A 118 11.95 25.72 13.52
C GLU A 118 12.24 27.20 13.25
N GLU A 119 11.95 27.68 12.04
CA GLU A 119 12.12 29.09 11.67
C GLU A 119 11.27 30.01 12.54
N LEU A 120 9.99 29.64 12.75
CA LEU A 120 9.08 30.37 13.64
C LEU A 120 9.58 30.37 15.10
N GLN A 121 10.13 29.25 15.59
CA GLN A 121 10.72 29.20 16.93
C GLN A 121 11.95 30.14 17.06
N ARG A 122 12.82 30.17 16.04
CA ARG A 122 13.97 31.08 16.00
C ARG A 122 13.52 32.53 15.95
N GLU A 123 12.49 32.83 15.18
CA GLU A 123 11.89 34.17 15.11
C GLU A 123 11.29 34.59 16.46
N LYS A 124 10.48 33.74 17.09
CA LYS A 124 9.95 33.98 18.44
C LYS A 124 11.08 34.32 19.43
N LYS A 125 12.16 33.54 19.43
CA LYS A 125 13.31 33.77 20.30
C LYS A 125 13.98 35.11 20.04
N ARG A 126 14.13 35.52 18.77
CA ARG A 126 14.68 36.84 18.42
C ARG A 126 13.78 37.97 18.89
N GLU A 127 12.47 37.85 18.75
CA GLU A 127 11.52 38.86 19.22
C GLU A 127 11.46 38.96 20.75
N LEU A 128 11.67 37.87 21.47
CA LEU A 128 11.76 37.87 22.94
C LEU A 128 13.06 38.49 23.49
N MET A 129 14.10 38.60 22.67
CA MET A 129 15.40 39.18 23.05
C MET A 129 15.53 40.67 22.69
N LYS A 130 14.54 41.24 22.00
CA LYS A 130 14.43 42.68 21.69
C LYS A 130 13.74 43.43 22.82
#